data_AF-A0A442AR99-F1
#
_entry.id   AF-A0A442AR99-F1
#
_cell.length_a   1.000
_cell.length_b   1.000
_cell.length_c   1.000
_cell.angle_alpha   90.00
_cell.angle_beta   90.00
_cell.angle_gamma   90.00
#
_symmetry.space_group_name_H-M   'P 1'
#
loop_
_entity.id
_entity.type
_entity.pdbx_description
1 polymer ?
#
loop_
_entity_poly.entity_id
_entity_poly.type
_entity_poly.pdbx_seq_one_letter_code
_entity_poly.pdbx_strand_id
1 'polypeptide(L)' 'MTKLSELGPFEPHLNGKIREHESDYFYRCPRCGQMVDERDARQVVWHSFSEHERLIIDGDAPHLP' A
#
# COMPACT_ATOMS: atom_id res chain seq x y z
N MET A 1 -4.26 15.01 0.84
CA MET A 1 -3.00 14.22 0.79
C MET A 1 -2.68 13.70 2.17
N THR A 2 -2.70 12.38 2.37
CA THR A 2 -2.46 11.74 3.68
C THR A 2 -1.09 11.07 3.68
N LYS A 3 -0.30 11.21 4.74
CA LYS A 3 0.98 10.49 4.84
C LYS A 3 0.79 9.08 5.39
N LEU A 4 1.54 8.12 4.86
CA LEU A 4 1.55 6.75 5.38
C LEU A 4 1.96 6.70 6.86
N SER A 5 2.86 7.59 7.28
CA SER A 5 3.33 7.75 8.66
C SER A 5 2.23 8.19 9.63
N GLU A 6 1.15 8.81 9.15
CA GLU A 6 0.02 9.27 9.97
C GLU A 6 -1.00 8.15 10.25
N LEU A 7 -0.92 7.02 9.54
CA LEU A 7 -1.85 5.89 9.70
C LEU A 7 -1.57 5.03 10.94
N GLY A 8 -0.58 5.41 11.77
CA GLY A 8 -0.18 4.69 12.98
C GLY A 8 0.63 3.41 12.70
N PRO A 9 1.21 2.78 13.74
CA PRO A 9 1.92 1.52 13.61
C PRO A 9 0.93 0.38 13.27
N PHE A 10 1.29 -0.46 12.32
CA PHE A 10 0.51 -1.64 11.95
C PHE A 10 1.44 -2.85 11.81
N GLU A 11 1.05 -3.98 12.38
CA GLU A 11 1.79 -5.25 12.21
C GLU A 11 1.36 -5.94 10.91
N PRO A 12 2.25 -6.12 9.93
CA PRO A 12 1.90 -6.74 8.67
C PRO A 12 1.55 -8.21 8.87
N HIS A 13 0.26 -8.54 8.78
CA HIS A 13 -0.18 -9.93 8.74
C HIS A 13 -0.03 -10.47 7.31
N LEU A 14 1.19 -10.87 6.95
CA LEU A 14 1.40 -11.73 5.79
C LEU A 14 0.67 -13.04 6.08
N ASN A 15 -0.48 -13.28 5.44
CA ASN A 15 -1.31 -14.46 5.65
C ASN A 15 -0.68 -15.75 5.06
N GLY A 16 0.63 -15.94 5.25
CA GLY A 16 1.42 -17.09 4.80
C GLY A 16 1.63 -17.21 3.30
N LYS A 17 1.05 -16.32 2.47
CA LYS A 17 1.24 -16.32 1.02
C LYS A 17 2.55 -15.65 0.66
N ILE A 18 3.59 -16.46 0.50
CA ILE A 18 4.83 -16.05 -0.16
C ILE A 18 4.54 -16.03 -1.65
N ARG A 19 4.58 -14.86 -2.28
CA ARG A 19 4.57 -14.73 -3.75
C ARG A 19 5.99 -14.90 -4.30
N GLU A 20 6.06 -15.40 -5.52
CA GLU A 20 7.30 -15.72 -6.24
C GLU A 20 8.07 -14.46 -6.64
N HIS A 21 7.37 -13.38 -6.99
CA HIS A 21 7.98 -12.09 -7.31
C HIS A 21 7.55 -10.98 -6.35
N GLU A 22 8.45 -10.04 -6.08
CA GLU A 22 8.14 -8.86 -5.25
C GLU A 22 7.01 -8.02 -5.85
N SER A 23 6.98 -7.90 -7.17
CA SER A 23 5.94 -7.17 -7.90
C SER A 23 4.55 -7.75 -7.68
N ASP A 24 4.45 -9.05 -7.39
CA ASP A 24 3.15 -9.66 -7.15
C ASP A 24 2.52 -9.16 -5.85
N TYR A 25 3.28 -8.62 -4.89
CA TYR A 25 2.68 -8.06 -3.68
C TYR A 25 2.01 -6.70 -3.91
N PHE A 26 2.09 -6.13 -5.11
CA PHE A 26 1.50 -4.84 -5.41
C PHE A 26 0.26 -4.99 -6.27
N TYR A 27 -0.80 -4.27 -5.92
CA TYR A 27 -1.96 -4.09 -6.79
C TYR A 27 -2.23 -2.61 -7.04
N ARG A 28 -2.81 -2.30 -8.20
CA ARG A 28 -3.22 -0.94 -8.52
C ARG A 28 -4.60 -0.68 -7.93
N CYS A 29 -4.73 0.32 -7.07
CA CYS A 29 -6.04 0.73 -6.55
C CYS A 29 -6.93 1.23 -7.71
N PRO A 30 -8.13 0.68 -7.89
CA PRO A 30 -9.03 1.08 -8.98
C PRO A 30 -9.63 2.48 -8.80
N ARG A 31 -9.59 3.04 -7.58
CA ARG A 31 -10.20 4.35 -7.23
C ARG A 31 -9.25 5.50 -7.53
N CYS A 32 -8.03 5.44 -6.99
CA CYS A 32 -7.05 6.52 -7.09
C CYS A 32 -5.88 6.20 -8.04
N GLY A 33 -5.76 4.95 -8.50
CA GLY A 33 -4.73 4.49 -9.42
C GLY A 33 -3.35 4.26 -8.80
N GLN A 34 -3.21 4.41 -7.48
CA GLN A 34 -1.95 4.22 -6.75
C GLN A 34 -1.58 2.73 -6.66
N MET A 35 -0.29 2.42 -6.73
CA MET A 35 0.24 1.10 -6.41
C MET A 35 0.22 0.89 -4.89
N VAL A 36 -0.45 -0.18 -4.46
CA VAL A 36 -0.65 -0.54 -3.06
C VAL A 36 0.12 -1.81 -2.75
N ASP A 37 0.98 -1.76 -1.74
CA ASP A 37 1.68 -2.95 -1.23
C ASP A 37 0.74 -3.74 -0.30
N GLU A 38 0.37 -4.96 -0.68
CA GLU A 38 -0.48 -5.87 0.11
C GLU A 38 0.17 -6.27 1.44
N ARG A 39 1.49 -6.12 1.57
CA ARG A 39 2.25 -6.39 2.80
C ARG A 39 2.14 -5.21 3.77
N ASP A 40 1.95 -3.99 3.28
CA ASP A 40 1.74 -2.81 4.11
C ASP A 40 0.25 -2.62 4.38
N ALA A 41 -0.20 -3.20 5.49
CA ALA A 41 -1.60 -3.16 5.82
C ALA A 41 -2.13 -1.76 6.18
N ARG A 42 -1.28 -0.75 6.44
CA ARG A 42 -1.74 0.65 6.50
C ARG A 42 -2.23 1.09 5.12
N GLN A 43 -1.48 0.75 4.07
CA GLN A 43 -1.92 1.02 2.71
C GLN A 43 -3.18 0.23 2.36
N VAL A 44 -3.24 -1.07 2.70
CA VAL A 44 -4.43 -1.91 2.41
C VAL A 44 -5.67 -1.37 3.11
N VAL A 45 -5.57 -1.06 4.41
CA VAL A 45 -6.70 -0.51 5.20
C VAL A 45 -7.15 0.83 4.64
N TRP A 46 -6.21 1.73 4.31
CA TRP A 46 -6.55 3.03 3.73
C TRP A 46 -7.27 2.90 2.38
N HIS A 47 -6.81 1.99 1.51
CA HIS A 47 -7.42 1.78 0.20
C HIS A 47 -8.70 0.92 0.23
N SER A 48 -9.02 0.32 1.38
CA SER A 48 -10.31 -0.34 1.62
C SER A 48 -11.47 0.66 1.73
N PHE A 49 -11.20 1.91 2.10
CA PHE A 49 -12.23 2.96 2.16
C PHE A 49 -12.67 3.37 0.75
N SER A 50 -13.98 3.52 0.54
CA SER A 50 -14.54 3.97 -0.75
C SER A 50 -14.06 5.36 -1.16
N GLU A 51 -13.84 6.23 -0.17
CA GLU A 51 -13.32 7.58 -0.31
C GLU A 51 -11.97 7.67 0.38
N HIS A 52 -10.91 7.79 -0.42
CA HIS A 52 -9.55 7.98 0.06
C HIS A 52 -8.75 8.79 -0.97
N GLU A 53 -7.77 9.55 -0.48
CA GLU A 53 -6.77 10.21 -1.34
C GLU A 53 -5.52 9.34 -1.49
N ARG A 54 -4.68 9.67 -2.48
CA ARG A 54 -3.36 9.05 -2.64
C ARG A 54 -2.51 9.26 -1.38
N LEU A 55 -1.85 8.20 -0.93
CA LEU A 55 -0.90 8.25 0.17
C LEU A 55 0.45 8.79 -0.30
N ILE A 56 1.00 9.71 0.47
CA ILE A 56 2.41 10.07 0.38
C ILE A 56 3.19 9.00 1.13
N ILE A 57 3.97 8.21 0.38
CA ILE A 57 4.92 7.26 0.95
C ILE A 57 6.16 8.08 1.35
N ASP A 58 6.42 8.27 2.65
CA ASP A 58 7.67 8.89 3.14
C ASP A 58 8.83 7.90 2.91
N GLY A 59 9.30 7.85 1.67
CA GLY A 59 10.39 7.00 1.23
C GLY A 59 10.62 7.28 -0.23
N ASP A 60 11.74 7.94 -0.54
CA ASP A 60 12.23 8.13 -1.90
C ASP A 60 12.47 6.75 -2.53
N ALA A 61 11.43 6.23 -3.17
CA ALA A 61 11.52 5.15 -4.13
C ALA A 61 10.51 5.52 -5.23
N PRO A 62 10.94 6.29 -6.25
CA PRO A 62 10.22 6.30 -7.50
C PRO A 62 10.01 4.84 -7.91
N HIS A 63 8.74 4.46 -7.86
CA HIS A 63 8.23 3.18 -8.30
C HIS A 63 8.56 3.04 -9.78
N LEU A 64 9.65 2.32 -10.03
CA LEU A 64 9.93 1.47 -11.18
C LEU A 64 9.96 2.13 -12.58
N PRO A 65 10.65 1.48 -13.52
CA PRO A 65 10.06 1.12 -14.79
C PRO A 65 9.47 -0.30 -14.76
#